data_AF-A0A2E1AFV2-F1
#
_entry.id   AF-A0A2E1AFV2-F1
#
_cell.length_a   1.000
_cell.length_b   1.000
_cell.length_c   1.000
_cell.angle_alpha   90.00
_cell.angle_beta   90.00
_cell.angle_gamma   90.00
#
_symmetry.space_group_name_H-M   'P 1'
#
loop_
_entity.id
_entity.type
_entity.pdbx_description
1 polymer ?
#
loop_
_entity_poly.entity_id
_entity_poly.type
_entity_poly.pdbx_seq_one_letter_code
_entity_poly.pdbx_strand_id
1 'polypeptide(L)'
;MQLTCPNCQTEIPAENINIQKTLALCPECGAVFDFGEDRGNVAPKVKRRKAKKPDAVTLHDEADSLHLSYPLVNDRASKIAIGFLSIVLIGFIVMIGSQLISEGKTTALIFLSLIFGGLGAMFAGMLFMRSHLTFSNEQFANYWSPFALNRSELYSEEIIEFKYEEITATLESSMSAAKFNVYAILVGDRKRLVTGSIADENLAAYIAQELNQRLNEGRISESAVGNLRDDVADEAISEEPDWVEETVYMEDGTSKQQQ
;
A
#
# COMPACT_ATOMS: atom_id res chain seq x y z
N MET A 1 41.96 10.27 3.40
CA MET A 1 40.79 9.43 3.74
C MET A 1 40.73 8.31 2.73
N GLN A 2 40.59 7.05 3.17
CA GLN A 2 40.43 5.89 2.28
C GLN A 2 38.94 5.51 2.21
N LEU A 3 38.46 5.21 1.01
CA LEU A 3 37.08 4.77 0.76
C LEU A 3 36.98 3.25 0.89
N THR A 4 36.01 2.76 1.66
CA THR A 4 35.75 1.33 1.84
C THR A 4 34.41 0.93 1.24
N CYS A 5 34.33 -0.28 0.70
CA CYS A 5 33.09 -0.81 0.13
C CYS A 5 32.05 -1.07 1.23
N PRO A 6 30.80 -0.58 1.12
CA PRO A 6 29.76 -0.84 2.12
C PRO A 6 29.28 -2.30 2.15
N ASN A 7 29.56 -3.08 1.10
CA ASN A 7 29.10 -4.46 0.99
C ASN A 7 30.11 -5.48 1.53
N CYS A 8 31.39 -5.36 1.18
CA CYS A 8 32.43 -6.31 1.55
C CYS A 8 33.57 -5.71 2.39
N GLN A 9 33.49 -4.42 2.73
CA GLN A 9 34.47 -3.68 3.54
C GLN A 9 35.90 -3.60 2.97
N THR A 10 36.11 -4.04 1.73
CA THR A 10 37.41 -3.91 1.04
C THR A 10 37.70 -2.44 0.70
N GLU A 11 38.96 -2.04 0.81
CA GLU A 11 39.45 -0.74 0.35
C GLU A 11 39.31 -0.58 -1.17
N ILE A 12 38.82 0.58 -1.61
CA ILE A 12 38.66 0.90 -3.03
C ILE A 12 39.92 1.64 -3.52
N PRO A 13 40.64 1.13 -4.53
CA PRO A 13 41.80 1.84 -5.10
C PRO A 13 41.33 3.08 -5.87
N ALA A 14 42.16 4.13 -5.88
CA ALA A 14 41.80 5.44 -6.45
C ALA A 14 41.42 5.40 -7.94
N GLU A 15 41.94 4.43 -8.69
CA GLU A 15 41.60 4.20 -10.11
C GLU A 15 40.15 3.77 -10.35
N ASN A 16 39.49 3.20 -9.33
CA ASN A 16 38.09 2.78 -9.39
C ASN A 16 37.13 3.81 -8.78
N ILE A 17 37.61 5.03 -8.56
CA ILE A 17 36.84 6.14 -7.99
C ILE A 17 36.66 7.20 -9.07
N ASN A 18 35.41 7.42 -9.48
CA ASN A 18 35.04 8.52 -10.36
C ASN A 18 34.63 9.73 -9.52
N ILE A 19 35.60 10.58 -9.19
CA ILE A 19 35.41 11.77 -8.35
C ILE A 19 34.40 12.76 -8.98
N GLN A 20 34.35 12.86 -10.31
CA GLN A 20 33.43 13.77 -11.01
C GLN A 20 31.97 13.36 -10.86
N LYS A 21 31.71 12.05 -10.72
CA LYS A 21 30.35 11.49 -10.59
C LYS A 21 30.05 11.01 -9.18
N THR A 22 30.98 11.19 -8.25
CA THR A 22 30.93 10.64 -6.88
C THR A 22 30.66 9.13 -6.81
N LEU A 23 31.02 8.36 -7.85
CA LEU A 23 30.77 6.91 -7.93
C LEU A 23 32.06 6.10 -7.72
N ALA A 24 31.97 5.01 -6.96
CA ALA A 24 33.05 4.04 -6.75
C ALA A 24 32.62 2.63 -7.17
N LEU A 25 33.55 1.86 -7.77
CA LEU A 25 33.38 0.44 -8.11
C LEU A 25 34.28 -0.42 -7.23
N CYS A 26 33.71 -1.42 -6.55
CA CYS A 26 34.49 -2.39 -5.79
C CYS A 26 35.08 -3.47 -6.71
N PRO A 27 36.42 -3.66 -6.74
CA PRO A 27 37.05 -4.67 -7.58
C PRO A 27 36.79 -6.11 -7.10
N GLU A 28 36.57 -6.31 -5.79
CA GLU A 28 36.34 -7.65 -5.21
C GLU A 28 34.91 -8.15 -5.42
N CYS A 29 33.90 -7.32 -5.14
CA CYS A 29 32.48 -7.75 -5.20
C CYS A 29 31.69 -7.16 -6.38
N GLY A 30 32.27 -6.24 -7.16
CA GLY A 30 31.62 -5.61 -8.31
C GLY A 30 30.52 -4.59 -7.97
N ALA A 31 30.34 -4.26 -6.69
CA ALA A 31 29.33 -3.27 -6.27
C ALA A 31 29.73 -1.85 -6.70
N VAL A 32 28.78 -1.12 -7.31
CA VAL A 32 28.91 0.31 -7.62
C VAL A 32 28.09 1.09 -6.60
N PHE A 33 28.69 2.09 -5.95
CA PHE A 33 28.03 2.93 -4.95
C PHE A 33 28.47 4.39 -5.04
N ASP A 34 27.60 5.29 -4.60
CA ASP A 34 27.83 6.74 -4.57
C ASP A 34 28.38 7.14 -3.19
N PHE A 35 29.42 7.97 -3.16
CA PHE A 35 30.09 8.44 -1.94
C PHE A 35 30.04 9.96 -1.79
N GLY A 36 29.28 10.68 -2.63
CA GLY A 36 29.12 12.12 -2.52
C GLY A 36 28.47 12.50 -1.19
N GLU A 37 29.14 13.40 -0.44
CA GLU A 37 28.55 14.09 0.70
C GLU A 37 27.22 14.73 0.23
N ASP A 38 26.11 14.34 0.89
CA ASP A 38 24.74 14.92 0.83
C ASP A 38 23.58 13.96 0.55
N ARG A 39 23.77 12.65 0.67
CA ARG A 39 22.63 11.74 0.88
C ARG A 39 22.85 10.89 2.12
N GLY A 40 22.51 11.47 3.28
CA GLY A 40 22.46 10.77 4.55
C GLY A 40 21.81 9.39 4.38
N ASN A 41 22.58 8.33 4.63
CA ASN A 41 22.11 6.96 4.88
C ASN A 41 21.07 6.35 3.92
N VAL A 42 20.96 6.79 2.67
CA VAL A 42 20.14 6.07 1.69
C VAL A 42 21.01 4.99 1.07
N ALA A 43 21.01 3.81 1.70
CA ALA A 43 21.63 2.61 1.17
C ALA A 43 21.35 2.48 -0.34
N PRO A 44 22.32 2.05 -1.17
CA PRO A 44 22.15 1.95 -2.61
C PRO A 44 20.88 1.16 -2.88
N LYS A 45 19.89 1.79 -3.53
CA LYS A 45 18.64 1.15 -3.94
C LYS A 45 19.00 0.01 -4.88
N VAL A 46 19.23 -1.17 -4.32
CA VAL A 46 19.38 -2.42 -5.08
C VAL A 46 18.17 -2.44 -5.99
N LYS A 47 18.41 -2.44 -7.31
CA LYS A 47 17.37 -2.40 -8.32
C LYS A 47 16.58 -3.70 -8.20
N ARG A 48 15.59 -3.70 -7.30
CA ARG A 48 14.79 -4.87 -6.95
C ARG A 48 14.09 -5.29 -8.23
N ARG A 49 14.28 -6.56 -8.62
CA ARG A 49 13.61 -7.10 -9.82
C ARG A 49 12.11 -6.90 -9.63
N LYS A 50 11.45 -6.34 -10.65
CA LYS A 50 9.99 -6.14 -10.60
C LYS A 50 9.33 -7.49 -10.34
N ALA A 51 8.56 -7.60 -9.26
CA ALA A 51 7.79 -8.78 -8.94
C ALA A 51 6.79 -9.04 -10.07
N LYS A 52 6.64 -10.29 -10.50
CA LYS A 52 5.64 -10.66 -11.51
C LYS A 52 4.25 -10.53 -10.88
N LYS A 53 3.31 -9.94 -11.61
CA LYS A 53 1.90 -9.85 -11.19
C LYS A 53 1.35 -11.26 -10.91
N PRO A 54 0.88 -11.54 -9.68
CA PRO A 54 0.25 -12.82 -9.36
C PRO A 54 -1.13 -12.95 -10.00
N ASP A 55 -1.51 -14.17 -10.40
CA ASP A 55 -2.79 -14.44 -11.09
C ASP A 55 -4.03 -14.09 -10.23
N ALA A 56 -3.88 -14.12 -8.91
CA ALA A 56 -4.96 -13.84 -7.96
C ALA A 56 -5.22 -12.33 -7.73
N VAL A 57 -4.41 -11.44 -8.31
CA VAL A 57 -4.51 -9.99 -8.11
C VAL A 57 -5.22 -9.34 -9.28
N THR A 58 -6.33 -8.68 -8.99
CA THR A 58 -7.01 -7.77 -9.90
C THR A 58 -6.54 -6.35 -9.63
N LEU A 59 -5.88 -5.77 -10.65
CA LEU A 59 -5.38 -4.40 -10.64
C LEU A 59 -6.23 -3.59 -11.62
N HIS A 60 -6.84 -2.52 -11.12
CA HIS A 60 -7.51 -1.51 -11.93
C HIS A 60 -6.78 -0.19 -11.69
N ASP A 61 -6.14 0.29 -12.74
CA ASP A 61 -5.41 1.56 -12.73
C ASP A 61 -6.34 2.62 -13.33
N GLU A 62 -6.81 3.53 -12.49
CA GLU A 62 -7.57 4.71 -12.89
C GLU A 62 -6.63 5.93 -12.82
N ALA A 63 -6.92 6.98 -13.60
CA ALA A 63 -6.00 8.12 -13.77
C ALA A 63 -5.45 8.68 -12.44
N ASP A 64 -6.32 8.77 -11.44
CA ASP A 64 -5.99 9.35 -10.13
C ASP A 64 -5.93 8.32 -9.00
N SER A 65 -6.41 7.09 -9.21
CA SER A 65 -6.51 6.07 -8.17
C SER A 65 -6.08 4.68 -8.62
N LEU A 66 -5.27 4.03 -7.78
CA LEU A 66 -4.90 2.63 -7.94
C LEU A 66 -5.84 1.77 -7.11
N HIS A 67 -6.56 0.87 -7.76
CA HIS A 67 -7.44 -0.10 -7.11
C HIS A 67 -6.86 -1.50 -7.23
N LEU A 68 -6.40 -2.06 -6.11
CA LEU A 68 -5.84 -3.40 -6.03
C LEU A 68 -6.78 -4.28 -5.20
N SER A 69 -7.14 -5.45 -5.72
CA SER A 69 -8.01 -6.40 -5.03
C SER A 69 -7.49 -7.82 -5.12
N TYR A 70 -7.60 -8.57 -4.01
CA TYR A 70 -7.17 -9.96 -3.90
C TYR A 70 -8.03 -10.73 -2.89
N PRO A 71 -8.16 -12.06 -3.05
CA PRO A 71 -8.92 -12.88 -2.11
C PRO A 71 -8.24 -12.92 -0.73
N LEU A 72 -9.03 -12.82 0.34
CA LEU A 72 -8.52 -12.87 1.71
C LEU A 72 -7.86 -14.22 2.03
N VAL A 73 -8.46 -15.30 1.52
CA VAL A 73 -7.92 -16.66 1.58
C VAL A 73 -7.41 -17.00 0.19
N ASN A 74 -6.08 -16.97 -0.02
CA ASN A 74 -5.50 -17.32 -1.32
C ASN A 74 -5.08 -18.80 -1.38
N ASP A 75 -4.60 -19.34 -0.27
CA ASP A 75 -4.09 -20.71 -0.18
C ASP A 75 -5.19 -21.76 -0.43
N ARG A 76 -4.87 -22.75 -1.28
CA ARG A 76 -5.80 -23.82 -1.66
C ARG A 76 -6.17 -24.69 -0.47
N ALA A 77 -5.19 -25.03 0.38
CA ALA A 77 -5.45 -25.86 1.56
C ALA A 77 -6.39 -25.14 2.52
N SER A 78 -6.16 -23.85 2.76
CA SER A 78 -7.03 -23.00 3.57
C SER A 78 -8.45 -22.88 3.00
N LYS A 79 -8.62 -22.73 1.68
CA LYS A 79 -9.96 -22.72 1.04
C LYS A 79 -10.72 -24.03 1.24
N ILE A 80 -10.03 -25.17 1.05
CA ILE A 80 -10.63 -26.50 1.25
C ILE A 80 -10.98 -26.69 2.72
N ALA A 81 -10.10 -26.33 3.65
CA ALA A 81 -10.33 -26.47 5.08
C ALA A 81 -11.53 -25.64 5.55
N ILE A 82 -11.62 -24.38 5.14
CA ILE A 82 -12.74 -23.49 5.48
C ILE A 82 -14.05 -24.01 4.85
N GLY A 83 -14.02 -24.41 3.57
CA GLY A 83 -15.20 -24.97 2.91
C GLY A 83 -15.69 -26.27 3.55
N PHE A 84 -14.76 -27.16 3.91
CA PHE A 84 -15.06 -28.39 4.63
C PHE A 84 -15.66 -28.10 6.01
N LEU A 85 -15.07 -27.16 6.77
CA LEU A 85 -15.58 -26.75 8.06
C LEU A 85 -17.01 -26.21 7.96
N SER A 86 -17.31 -25.38 6.96
CA SER A 86 -18.67 -24.89 6.71
C SER A 86 -19.67 -26.03 6.46
N ILE A 87 -19.29 -27.04 5.66
CA ILE A 87 -20.15 -28.21 5.38
C ILE A 87 -20.38 -29.03 6.65
N VAL A 88 -19.33 -29.26 7.45
CA VAL A 88 -19.42 -30.00 8.71
C VAL A 88 -20.35 -29.28 9.70
N LEU A 89 -20.22 -27.97 9.85
CA LEU A 89 -21.09 -27.18 10.74
C LEU A 89 -22.55 -27.27 10.31
N ILE A 90 -22.85 -27.19 9.01
CA ILE A 90 -24.21 -27.34 8.48
C ILE A 90 -24.72 -28.78 8.68
N GLY A 91 -23.89 -29.79 8.43
CA GLY A 91 -24.23 -31.19 8.65
C GLY A 91 -24.56 -31.49 10.11
N PHE A 92 -23.86 -30.85 11.04
CA PHE A 92 -24.11 -30.97 12.48
C PHE A 92 -25.49 -30.44 12.88
N ILE A 93 -25.94 -29.34 12.26
CA ILE A 93 -27.30 -28.81 12.46
C ILE A 93 -28.34 -29.82 11.99
N VAL A 94 -28.15 -30.46 10.84
CA VAL A 94 -29.10 -31.46 10.32
C VAL A 94 -29.15 -32.67 11.24
N MET A 95 -27.99 -33.17 11.67
CA MET A 95 -27.89 -34.33 12.55
C MET A 95 -28.61 -34.11 13.89
N ILE A 96 -28.22 -33.07 14.63
CA ILE A 96 -28.84 -32.74 15.94
C ILE A 96 -30.27 -32.26 15.75
N GLY A 97 -30.53 -31.50 14.70
CA GLY A 97 -31.84 -30.96 14.40
C GLY A 97 -32.89 -32.04 14.19
N SER A 98 -32.53 -33.16 13.56
CA SER A 98 -33.42 -34.31 13.41
C SER A 98 -33.88 -34.88 14.76
N GLN A 99 -32.99 -34.96 15.75
CA GLN A 99 -33.31 -35.41 17.11
C GLN A 99 -34.20 -34.39 17.82
N LEU A 100 -33.87 -33.10 17.76
CA LEU A 100 -34.66 -32.04 18.39
C LEU A 100 -36.08 -31.92 17.82
N ILE A 101 -36.25 -32.17 16.51
CA ILE A 101 -37.57 -32.21 15.87
C ILE A 101 -38.39 -33.38 16.43
N SER A 102 -37.78 -34.57 16.59
CA SER A 102 -38.47 -35.73 17.14
C SER A 102 -38.93 -35.52 18.59
N GLU A 103 -38.21 -34.70 19.35
CA GLU A 103 -38.54 -34.34 20.74
C GLU A 103 -39.49 -33.12 20.84
N GLY A 104 -39.87 -32.51 19.72
CA GLY A 104 -40.71 -31.30 19.71
C GLY A 104 -40.01 -30.04 20.27
N LYS A 105 -38.68 -30.04 20.41
CA LYS A 105 -37.89 -28.93 20.96
C LYS A 105 -37.56 -27.88 19.91
N THR A 106 -38.58 -27.26 19.34
CA THR A 106 -38.45 -26.28 18.25
C THR A 106 -37.61 -25.06 18.65
N THR A 107 -37.73 -24.59 19.89
CA THR A 107 -36.92 -23.45 20.39
C THR A 107 -35.43 -23.76 20.37
N ALA A 108 -35.01 -24.95 20.81
CA ALA A 108 -33.60 -25.34 20.81
C ALA A 108 -33.05 -25.47 19.38
N LEU A 109 -33.87 -25.96 18.44
CA LEU A 109 -33.50 -26.05 17.02
C LEU A 109 -33.22 -24.67 16.41
N ILE A 110 -34.05 -23.66 16.74
CA ILE A 110 -33.86 -22.29 16.24
C ILE A 110 -32.53 -21.74 16.75
N PHE A 111 -32.24 -21.85 18.04
CA PHE A 111 -30.96 -21.39 18.61
C PHE A 111 -29.75 -22.09 18.00
N LEU A 112 -29.82 -23.42 17.85
CA LEU A 112 -28.75 -24.19 17.22
C LEU A 112 -28.51 -23.74 15.78
N SER A 113 -29.59 -23.54 15.01
CA SER A 113 -29.51 -23.09 13.62
C SER A 113 -28.93 -21.70 13.51
N LEU A 114 -29.26 -20.79 14.43
CA LEU A 114 -28.72 -19.43 14.45
C LEU A 114 -27.20 -19.43 14.72
N ILE A 115 -26.74 -20.22 15.68
CA ILE A 115 -25.33 -20.28 16.05
C ILE A 115 -24.52 -21.00 14.97
N PHE A 116 -24.83 -22.27 14.69
CA PHE A 116 -24.04 -23.08 13.77
C PHE A 116 -24.27 -22.69 12.32
N GLY A 117 -25.49 -22.29 11.96
CA GLY A 117 -25.81 -21.80 10.62
C GLY A 117 -25.17 -20.44 10.38
N GLY A 118 -25.19 -19.55 11.38
CA GLY A 118 -24.48 -18.28 11.35
C GLY A 118 -22.97 -18.46 11.19
N LEU A 119 -22.35 -19.33 12.00
CA LEU A 119 -20.92 -19.65 11.90
C LEU A 119 -20.57 -20.30 10.55
N GLY A 120 -21.36 -21.28 10.10
CA GLY A 120 -21.15 -21.95 8.81
C GLY A 120 -21.23 -20.98 7.64
N ALA A 121 -22.23 -20.09 7.65
CA ALA A 121 -22.40 -19.03 6.66
C ALA A 121 -21.26 -17.98 6.74
N MET A 122 -20.79 -17.62 7.93
CA MET A 122 -19.65 -16.72 8.12
C MET A 122 -18.37 -17.32 7.50
N PHE A 123 -18.03 -18.57 7.82
CA PHE A 123 -16.88 -19.25 7.24
C PHE A 123 -17.01 -19.40 5.71
N ALA A 124 -18.19 -19.73 5.22
CA ALA A 124 -18.43 -19.81 3.77
C ALA A 124 -18.26 -18.43 3.13
N GLY A 125 -18.74 -17.37 3.79
CA GLY A 125 -18.58 -15.98 3.36
C GLY A 125 -17.12 -15.57 3.25
N MET A 126 -16.25 -15.99 4.19
CA MET A 126 -14.81 -15.71 4.14
C MET A 126 -14.13 -16.21 2.85
N LEU A 127 -14.66 -17.25 2.20
CA LEU A 127 -14.14 -17.74 0.91
C LEU A 127 -14.38 -16.76 -0.24
N PHE A 128 -15.39 -15.91 -0.12
CA PHE A 128 -15.76 -14.90 -1.11
C PHE A 128 -15.26 -13.50 -0.75
N MET A 129 -14.76 -13.30 0.48
CA MET A 129 -14.25 -12.01 0.91
C MET A 129 -12.98 -11.63 0.14
N ARG A 130 -12.94 -10.38 -0.30
CA ARG A 130 -11.80 -9.76 -0.97
C ARG A 130 -11.32 -8.57 -0.17
N SER A 131 -10.00 -8.42 -0.06
CA SER A 131 -9.39 -7.17 0.40
C SER A 131 -9.24 -6.24 -0.78
N HIS A 132 -9.65 -4.99 -0.58
CA HIS A 132 -9.51 -3.91 -1.54
C HIS A 132 -8.55 -2.88 -0.94
N LEU A 133 -7.50 -2.59 -1.67
CA LEU A 133 -6.55 -1.52 -1.40
C LEU A 133 -6.79 -0.44 -2.44
N THR A 134 -7.11 0.76 -1.99
CA THR A 134 -7.33 1.92 -2.85
C THR A 134 -6.32 2.98 -2.48
N PHE A 135 -5.47 3.36 -3.43
CA PHE A 135 -4.46 4.40 -3.25
C PHE A 135 -4.81 5.58 -4.15
N SER A 136 -5.18 6.70 -3.55
CA SER A 136 -5.38 7.99 -4.20
C SER A 136 -4.23 8.94 -3.85
N ASN A 137 -4.13 10.07 -4.55
CA ASN A 137 -3.14 11.10 -4.24
C ASN A 137 -3.26 11.61 -2.81
N GLU A 138 -4.47 11.71 -2.26
CA GLU A 138 -4.71 12.24 -0.91
C GLU A 138 -4.69 11.15 0.17
N GLN A 139 -5.26 9.98 -0.14
CA GLN A 139 -5.53 8.95 0.86
C GLN A 139 -5.26 7.54 0.35
N PHE A 140 -4.73 6.73 1.25
CA PHE A 140 -4.68 5.29 1.17
C PHE A 140 -5.78 4.69 2.04
N ALA A 141 -6.60 3.81 1.47
CA ALA A 141 -7.61 3.07 2.21
C ALA A 141 -7.52 1.56 1.95
N ASN A 142 -7.71 0.77 3.01
CA ASN A 142 -7.92 -0.68 2.94
C ASN A 142 -9.29 -1.00 3.52
N TYR A 143 -10.06 -1.84 2.84
CA TYR A 143 -11.31 -2.39 3.35
C TYR A 143 -11.59 -3.80 2.82
N TRP A 144 -12.49 -4.52 3.48
CA TRP A 144 -12.91 -5.86 3.06
C TRP A 144 -14.32 -5.85 2.45
N SER A 145 -14.45 -6.35 1.24
CA SER A 145 -15.73 -6.55 0.54
C SER A 145 -16.31 -7.93 0.86
N PRO A 146 -17.65 -8.07 1.03
CA PRO A 146 -18.70 -7.11 0.67
C PRO A 146 -19.10 -6.09 1.75
N PHE A 147 -18.61 -6.22 2.99
CA PHE A 147 -19.16 -5.49 4.13
C PHE A 147 -18.46 -4.16 4.47
N ALA A 148 -17.52 -3.70 3.63
CA ALA A 148 -16.64 -2.54 3.88
C ALA A 148 -16.05 -2.54 5.31
N LEU A 149 -15.80 -3.73 5.86
CA LEU A 149 -15.28 -3.88 7.22
C LEU A 149 -13.80 -3.53 7.25
N ASN A 150 -13.35 -3.09 8.42
CA ASN A 150 -11.95 -2.77 8.70
C ASN A 150 -11.39 -1.68 7.77
N ARG A 151 -12.13 -0.58 7.61
CA ARG A 151 -11.68 0.58 6.85
C ARG A 151 -10.55 1.29 7.60
N SER A 152 -9.33 1.11 7.13
CA SER A 152 -8.18 1.87 7.63
C SER A 152 -7.82 2.94 6.60
N GLU A 153 -7.84 4.20 7.02
CA GLU A 153 -7.41 5.34 6.20
C GLU A 153 -6.08 5.88 6.71
N LEU A 154 -5.25 6.29 5.77
CA LEU A 154 -3.92 6.87 5.95
C LEU A 154 -3.77 8.00 4.92
N TYR A 155 -3.28 9.17 5.33
CA TYR A 155 -2.98 10.23 4.39
C TYR A 155 -1.68 9.90 3.64
N SER A 156 -1.68 10.09 2.33
CA SER A 156 -0.54 9.73 1.47
C SER A 156 0.73 10.51 1.83
N GLU A 157 0.58 11.75 2.33
CA GLU A 157 1.68 12.58 2.83
C GLU A 157 2.42 12.00 4.05
N GLU A 158 1.72 11.21 4.88
CA GLU A 158 2.32 10.59 6.06
C GLU A 158 3.16 9.35 5.72
N ILE A 159 2.97 8.77 4.54
CA ILE A 159 3.56 7.48 4.16
C ILE A 159 4.92 7.71 3.51
N ILE A 160 5.99 7.26 4.14
CA ILE A 160 7.35 7.31 3.58
C ILE A 160 7.53 6.22 2.52
N GLU A 161 7.27 4.97 2.91
CA GLU A 161 7.43 3.79 2.06
C GLU A 161 6.53 2.64 2.51
N PHE A 162 6.25 1.71 1.60
CA PHE A 162 5.62 0.43 1.91
C PHE A 162 6.67 -0.67 1.97
N LYS A 163 6.68 -1.45 3.05
CA LYS A 163 7.60 -2.56 3.24
C LYS A 163 6.83 -3.81 3.59
N TYR A 164 7.23 -4.95 3.04
CA TYR A 164 6.73 -6.24 3.51
C TYR A 164 7.76 -6.90 4.43
N GLU A 165 7.27 -7.56 5.48
CA GLU A 165 8.10 -8.30 6.44
C GLU A 165 7.49 -9.69 6.63
N GLU A 166 8.34 -10.71 6.72
CA GLU A 166 7.94 -12.05 7.09
C GLU A 166 7.58 -12.07 8.58
N ILE A 167 6.41 -12.60 8.90
CA ILE A 167 6.06 -12.92 10.27
C ILE A 167 6.86 -14.18 10.62
N THR A 168 8.03 -13.98 11.23
CA THR A 168 8.73 -15.10 11.88
C THR A 168 7.81 -15.64 12.96
N ALA A 169 7.17 -16.76 12.64
CA ALA A 169 6.44 -17.60 13.56
C ALA A 169 7.23 -17.71 14.87
N THR A 170 6.76 -17.08 15.94
CA THR A 170 7.21 -17.39 17.29
C THR A 170 7.09 -18.91 17.48
N LEU A 171 8.08 -19.50 18.14
CA LEU A 171 8.48 -20.92 18.17
C LEU A 171 7.35 -21.98 18.26
N GLU A 172 6.13 -21.62 18.65
CA GLU A 172 4.98 -22.52 18.78
C GLU A 172 4.21 -22.78 17.47
N SER A 173 4.51 -22.07 16.37
CA SER A 173 3.80 -22.21 15.09
C SER A 173 4.62 -22.86 13.97
N SER A 174 5.49 -23.81 14.33
CA SER A 174 6.42 -24.54 13.43
C SER A 174 5.78 -25.32 12.27
N MET A 175 4.44 -25.34 12.16
CA MET A 175 3.72 -25.95 11.05
C MET A 175 2.91 -24.96 10.19
N SER A 176 2.95 -23.66 10.48
CA SER A 176 2.33 -22.64 9.64
C SER A 176 3.29 -22.27 8.51
N ALA A 177 2.82 -22.33 7.26
CA ALA A 177 3.51 -21.69 6.15
C ALA A 177 3.89 -20.24 6.49
N ALA A 178 5.03 -19.78 5.98
CA ALA A 178 5.49 -18.40 6.17
C ALA A 178 4.37 -17.43 5.75
N LYS A 179 4.12 -16.43 6.60
CA LYS A 179 3.12 -15.40 6.37
C LYS A 179 3.81 -14.06 6.27
N PHE A 180 3.34 -13.22 5.38
CA PHE A 180 3.90 -11.90 5.12
C PHE A 180 2.89 -10.83 5.48
N ASN A 181 3.38 -9.77 6.11
CA ASN A 181 2.63 -8.56 6.39
C ASN A 181 3.20 -7.42 5.54
N VAL A 182 2.32 -6.56 5.04
CA VAL A 182 2.70 -5.31 4.38
C VAL A 182 2.42 -4.17 5.36
N TYR A 183 3.46 -3.36 5.61
CA TYR A 183 3.44 -2.21 6.48
C TYR A 183 3.63 -0.93 5.67
N ALA A 184 2.93 0.13 6.06
CA ALA A 184 3.28 1.50 5.71
C ALA A 184 4.23 2.03 6.79
N ILE A 185 5.40 2.51 6.38
CA ILE A 185 6.32 3.24 7.23
C ILE A 185 5.92 4.70 7.17
N LEU A 186 5.52 5.26 8.31
CA LEU A 186 5.04 6.62 8.43
C LEU A 186 6.17 7.57 8.85
N VAL A 187 5.93 8.88 8.69
CA VAL A 187 6.80 9.92 9.27
C VAL A 187 7.00 9.67 10.78
N GLY A 188 8.27 9.66 11.19
CA GLY A 188 8.68 9.31 12.56
C GLY A 188 8.92 7.81 12.80
N ASP A 189 9.19 7.02 11.75
CA ASP A 189 9.53 5.58 11.82
C ASP A 189 8.43 4.71 12.46
N ARG A 190 7.18 5.20 12.44
CA ARG A 190 6.03 4.42 12.93
C ARG A 190 5.59 3.46 11.85
N LYS A 191 5.51 2.17 12.17
CA LYS A 191 4.97 1.15 11.25
C LYS A 191 3.47 0.98 11.46
N ARG A 192 2.69 1.05 10.39
CA ARG A 192 1.25 0.71 10.41
C ARG A 192 0.98 -0.47 9.51
N LEU A 193 0.28 -1.48 10.03
CA LEU A 193 -0.13 -2.64 9.25
C LEU A 193 -1.14 -2.21 8.19
N VAL A 194 -0.78 -2.42 6.92
CA VAL A 194 -1.65 -2.16 5.76
C VAL A 194 -2.48 -3.39 5.48
N THR A 195 -1.83 -4.53 5.26
CA THR A 195 -2.50 -5.82 5.09
C THR A 195 -1.63 -6.91 5.70
N GLY A 196 -2.26 -7.96 6.22
CA GLY A 196 -1.54 -9.01 6.94
C GLY A 196 -1.95 -10.41 6.57
N SER A 197 -1.15 -11.37 7.04
CA SER A 197 -1.34 -12.81 6.84
C SER A 197 -1.39 -13.24 5.36
N ILE A 198 -0.61 -12.59 4.49
CA ILE A 198 -0.46 -13.00 3.09
C ILE A 198 0.39 -14.27 3.04
N ALA A 199 -0.12 -15.34 2.45
CA ALA A 199 0.59 -16.63 2.38
C ALA A 199 1.68 -16.68 1.29
N ASP A 200 1.58 -15.83 0.25
CA ASP A 200 2.50 -15.79 -0.88
C ASP A 200 3.44 -14.58 -0.79
N GLU A 201 4.74 -14.84 -0.71
CA GLU A 201 5.76 -13.78 -0.68
C GLU A 201 5.69 -12.89 -1.93
N ASN A 202 5.49 -13.50 -3.10
CA ASN A 202 5.46 -12.75 -4.36
C ASN A 202 4.28 -11.77 -4.39
N LEU A 203 3.16 -12.17 -3.78
CA LEU A 203 2.00 -11.31 -3.63
C LEU A 203 2.29 -10.13 -2.69
N ALA A 204 2.88 -10.38 -1.52
CA ALA A 204 3.24 -9.32 -0.58
C ALA A 204 4.28 -8.35 -1.18
N ALA A 205 5.28 -8.89 -1.87
CA ALA A 205 6.30 -8.11 -2.58
C ALA A 205 5.70 -7.29 -3.71
N TYR A 206 4.80 -7.87 -4.51
CA TYR A 206 4.10 -7.18 -5.58
C TYR A 206 3.24 -6.03 -5.06
N ILE A 207 2.43 -6.27 -4.01
CA ILE A 207 1.61 -5.22 -3.37
C ILE A 207 2.50 -4.07 -2.87
N ALA A 208 3.56 -4.37 -2.12
CA ALA A 208 4.46 -3.34 -1.61
C ALA A 208 5.14 -2.56 -2.75
N GLN A 209 5.53 -3.23 -3.83
CA GLN A 209 6.17 -2.59 -4.98
C GLN A 209 5.19 -1.67 -5.71
N GLU A 210 3.96 -2.11 -5.97
CA GLU A 210 2.97 -1.33 -6.72
C GLU A 210 2.55 -0.09 -5.93
N LEU A 211 2.33 -0.24 -4.62
CA LEU A 211 2.02 0.89 -3.73
C LEU A 211 3.18 1.89 -3.66
N ASN A 212 4.43 1.42 -3.59
CA ASN A 212 5.60 2.31 -3.65
C ASN A 212 5.75 2.99 -5.01
N GLN A 213 5.45 2.29 -6.10
CA GLN A 213 5.51 2.89 -7.43
C GLN A 213 4.54 4.07 -7.50
N ARG A 214 3.27 3.85 -7.10
CA ARG A 214 2.25 4.90 -7.10
C ARG A 214 2.58 6.06 -6.16
N LEU A 215 3.10 5.77 -4.96
CA LEU A 215 3.55 6.79 -4.01
C LEU A 215 4.66 7.68 -4.59
N ASN A 216 5.60 7.11 -5.36
CA ASN A 216 6.67 7.87 -5.98
C ASN A 216 6.20 8.68 -7.20
N GLU A 217 5.26 8.15 -7.98
CA GLU A 217 4.67 8.89 -9.11
C GLU A 217 3.98 10.17 -8.65
N GLY A 218 3.18 10.11 -7.56
CA GLY A 218 2.50 11.28 -7.00
C GLY A 218 3.46 12.37 -6.49
N ARG A 219 4.59 11.98 -5.88
CA ARG A 219 5.62 12.93 -5.41
C ARG A 219 6.34 13.64 -6.55
N ILE A 220 6.60 12.94 -7.65
CA ILE A 220 7.28 13.54 -8.80
C ILE A 220 6.38 14.61 -9.42
N SER A 221 5.07 14.35 -9.55
CA SER A 221 4.14 15.36 -10.09
C SER A 221 4.09 16.64 -9.26
N GLU A 222 4.11 16.56 -7.93
CA GLU A 222 4.11 17.76 -7.08
C GLU A 222 5.42 18.56 -7.22
N SER A 223 6.57 17.88 -7.23
CA SER A 223 7.87 18.55 -7.37
C SER A 223 8.03 19.23 -8.75
N ALA A 224 7.50 18.63 -9.81
CA ALA A 224 7.56 19.20 -11.15
C ALA A 224 6.66 20.44 -11.29
N VAL A 225 5.50 20.44 -10.64
CA VAL A 225 4.58 21.60 -10.63
C VAL A 225 5.14 22.75 -9.77
N GLY A 226 5.83 22.44 -8.66
CA GLY A 226 6.51 23.44 -7.84
C GLY A 226 7.58 24.20 -8.62
N ASN A 227 8.48 23.47 -9.28
CA ASN A 227 9.60 24.09 -10.01
C ASN A 227 9.11 24.98 -11.18
N LEU A 228 8.05 24.59 -11.89
CA LEU A 228 7.50 25.42 -12.97
C LEU A 228 6.87 26.73 -12.47
N ARG A 229 6.42 26.78 -11.21
CA ARG A 229 5.78 27.96 -10.64
C ARG A 229 6.81 28.99 -10.17
N ASP A 230 7.97 28.54 -9.73
CA ASP A 230 9.09 29.40 -9.36
C ASP A 230 9.74 30.03 -10.61
N ASP A 231 9.90 29.26 -11.70
CA ASP A 231 10.46 29.77 -12.96
C ASP A 231 9.57 30.86 -13.61
N VAL A 232 8.24 30.76 -13.50
CA VAL A 232 7.30 31.77 -14.06
C VAL A 232 7.19 33.01 -13.16
N ALA A 233 7.39 32.86 -11.85
CA ALA A 233 7.35 34.00 -10.93
C ALA A 233 8.57 34.93 -11.11
N ASP A 234 9.72 34.38 -11.49
CA ASP A 234 10.94 35.16 -11.75
C ASP A 234 10.89 35.88 -13.11
N GLU A 235 10.21 35.33 -14.12
CA GLU A 235 10.03 36.02 -15.42
C GLU A 235 9.05 37.21 -15.32
N ALA A 236 8.01 37.11 -14.49
CA ALA A 236 6.98 38.15 -14.37
C ALA A 236 7.40 39.40 -13.58
N ILE A 237 8.59 39.42 -12.96
CA ILE A 237 9.11 40.59 -12.19
C ILE A 237 10.03 41.47 -13.05
N SER A 238 10.41 41.03 -14.26
CA SER A 238 11.31 41.80 -15.14
C SER A 238 10.62 42.72 -16.15
N GLU A 239 9.30 42.63 -16.28
CA GLU A 239 8.50 43.55 -17.10
C GLU A 239 7.70 44.46 -16.17
N GLU A 240 8.35 45.48 -15.59
CA GLU A 240 7.62 46.67 -15.12
C GLU A 240 6.90 47.24 -16.35
N PRO A 241 5.56 47.21 -16.38
CA PRO A 241 4.87 47.79 -17.50
C PRO A 241 4.86 49.31 -17.29
N ASP A 242 5.52 50.01 -18.19
CA ASP A 242 5.58 51.47 -18.33
C ASP A 242 4.19 52.01 -18.72
N TRP A 243 3.19 51.87 -17.84
CA TRP A 243 1.90 52.51 -17.99
C TRP A 243 1.95 53.86 -17.29
N VAL A 244 2.19 54.87 -18.12
CA VAL A 244 1.85 56.27 -17.91
C VAL A 244 0.50 56.39 -17.17
N GLU A 245 0.52 57.11 -16.04
CA GLU A 245 -0.65 57.56 -15.31
C GLU A 245 -1.54 58.41 -16.23
N GLU A 246 -2.61 57.85 -16.79
CA GLU A 246 -3.73 58.63 -17.31
C GLU A 246 -4.91 58.50 -16.35
N THR A 247 -4.91 59.39 -15.35
CA THR A 247 -6.03 59.62 -14.43
C THR A 247 -7.22 60.18 -15.22
N VAL A 248 -8.11 59.32 -15.69
CA VAL A 248 -9.43 59.73 -16.19
C VAL A 248 -10.39 59.75 -15.00
N TYR A 249 -10.64 60.95 -14.48
CA TYR A 249 -11.79 61.26 -13.65
C TYR A 249 -13.07 60.96 -14.46
N MET A 250 -13.81 59.91 -14.08
CA MET A 250 -15.20 59.73 -14.48
C MET A 250 -16.09 60.25 -13.36
N GLU A 251 -16.71 61.39 -13.65
CA GLU A 251 -17.75 62.03 -12.84
C GLU A 251 -18.97 61.15 -12.63
N ASP A 252 -19.62 61.44 -11.50
CA ASP A 252 -20.90 60.95 -11.01
C ASP A 252 -21.97 60.72 -12.09
N GLY A 253 -22.56 59.53 -12.04
CA GLY A 253 -23.77 59.17 -12.76
C GLY A 253 -24.79 58.54 -11.82
N THR A 254 -25.51 59.39 -11.09
CA THR A 254 -26.70 59.01 -10.33
C THR A 254 -27.80 58.43 -11.23
N SER A 255 -28.55 57.45 -10.70
CA SER A 255 -30.03 57.43 -10.65
C SER A 255 -30.74 56.14 -11.13
N LYS A 256 -31.78 55.82 -10.33
CA LYS A 256 -33.04 55.08 -10.62
C LYS A 256 -32.99 53.55 -10.45
N GLN A 257 -33.68 52.99 -9.44
CA GLN A 257 -35.14 52.81 -9.24
C GLN A 257 -35.74 51.62 -10.03
N GLN A 258 -36.57 50.85 -9.29
CA GLN A 258 -37.55 49.83 -9.72
C GLN A 258 -36.94 48.44 -10.00
N GLN A 259 -37.48 47.32 -9.49
CA GLN A 259 -38.78 47.03 -8.89
C GLN A 259 -38.68 45.75 -8.04
#